data_AF-A0A7X6VEG7-F1
#
_entry.id   AF-A0A7X6VEG7-F1
#
_cell.length_a   1.000
_cell.length_b   1.000
_cell.length_c   1.000
_cell.angle_alpha   90.00
_cell.angle_beta   90.00
_cell.angle_gamma   90.00
#
_symmetry.space_group_name_H-M   'P 1'
#
loop_
_entity.id
_entity.type
_entity.pdbx_description
1 polymer ?
#
loop_
_entity_poly.entity_id
_entity_poly.type
_entity_poly.pdbx_seq_one_letter_code
_entity_poly.pdbx_strand_id
1 'polypeptide(L)'
;MLSLNHRIKDIYKNPVGKDVIDKLLLQMGYSEVLIKNPIVGNIKLKALPKLTKGFVDHDFLNVALELLNSEPDTPMKYGGPIKPAWWKEAVFYQIYP
;
A
#
# COMPACT_ATOMS: atom_id res chain seq x y z
N MET A 1 -10.42 4.98 6.55
CA MET A 1 -10.99 4.19 5.46
C MET A 1 -10.80 4.95 4.16
N LEU A 2 -10.06 4.37 3.21
CA LEU A 2 -9.77 4.91 1.89
C LEU A 2 -10.99 4.80 0.96
N SER A 3 -11.11 5.70 -0.02
CA SER A 3 -12.23 5.75 -0.96
C SER A 3 -11.82 6.41 -2.29
N LEU A 4 -12.63 6.28 -3.34
CA LEU A 4 -12.37 6.86 -4.68
C LEU A 4 -12.12 8.37 -4.71
N ASN A 5 -12.52 9.11 -3.67
CA ASN A 5 -12.29 10.55 -3.55
C ASN A 5 -10.90 10.91 -3.01
N HIS A 6 -10.19 9.94 -2.44
CA HIS A 6 -8.80 10.10 -2.00
C HIS A 6 -7.85 10.22 -3.20
N ARG A 7 -6.64 10.68 -2.92
CA ARG A 7 -5.58 10.89 -3.91
C ARG A 7 -4.58 9.74 -3.86
N ILE A 8 -3.77 9.61 -4.91
CA ILE A 8 -2.71 8.59 -4.98
C ILE A 8 -1.78 8.68 -3.76
N LYS A 9 -1.39 9.89 -3.36
CA LYS A 9 -0.54 10.10 -2.18
C LYS A 9 -1.18 9.63 -0.86
N ASP A 10 -2.51 9.58 -0.78
CA ASP A 10 -3.20 9.16 0.42
C ASP A 10 -3.15 7.62 0.55
N ILE A 11 -3.24 6.89 -0.57
CA ILE A 11 -2.92 5.46 -0.61
C ILE A 11 -1.44 5.23 -0.25
N TYR A 12 -0.54 6.04 -0.80
CA TYR A 12 0.91 5.89 -0.58
C TYR A 12 1.35 6.10 0.88
N LYS A 13 0.50 6.69 1.73
CA LYS A 13 0.75 6.81 3.17
C LYS A 13 0.41 5.53 3.95
N ASN A 14 -0.44 4.68 3.41
CA ASN A 14 -0.75 3.38 3.98
C ASN A 14 0.42 2.41 3.69
N PRO A 15 0.98 1.70 4.68
CA PRO A 15 2.13 0.80 4.49
C PRO A 15 1.88 -0.26 3.41
N VAL A 16 0.71 -0.90 3.40
CA VAL A 16 0.34 -1.87 2.36
C VAL A 16 0.18 -1.17 1.01
N GLY A 17 -0.49 -0.01 0.99
CA GLY A 17 -0.67 0.81 -0.20
C GLY A 17 0.64 1.26 -0.83
N LYS A 18 1.63 1.61 0.00
CA LYS A 18 2.99 1.96 -0.44
C LYS A 18 3.66 0.77 -1.12
N ASP A 19 3.68 -0.39 -0.46
CA ASP A 19 4.35 -1.59 -1.00
C ASP A 19 3.73 -2.07 -2.31
N VAL A 20 2.39 -2.02 -2.42
CA VAL A 20 1.67 -2.35 -3.65
C VAL A 20 2.03 -1.38 -4.78
N ILE A 21 2.01 -0.07 -4.52
CA ILE A 21 2.37 0.94 -5.52
C ILE A 21 3.83 0.78 -5.95
N ASP A 22 4.76 0.61 -5.01
CA ASP A 22 6.18 0.44 -5.32
C ASP A 22 6.43 -0.80 -6.18
N LYS A 23 5.73 -1.90 -5.88
CA LYS A 23 5.83 -3.13 -6.69
C LYS A 23 5.30 -2.93 -8.11
N LEU A 24 4.20 -2.19 -8.28
CA LEU A 24 3.68 -1.85 -9.60
C LEU A 24 4.63 -0.95 -10.39
N LEU A 25 5.18 0.09 -9.74
CA LEU A 25 6.18 0.96 -10.36
C LEU A 25 7.40 0.18 -10.80
N LEU A 26 7.90 -0.71 -9.94
CA LEU A 26 9.03 -1.58 -10.25
C LEU A 26 8.75 -2.48 -11.47
N GLN A 27 7.58 -3.12 -11.52
CA GLN A 27 7.19 -3.98 -12.64
C GLN A 27 7.08 -3.22 -13.96
N MET A 28 6.68 -1.95 -13.90
CA MET A 28 6.59 -1.07 -15.06
C MET A 28 7.90 -0.34 -15.39
N GLY A 29 8.96 -0.51 -14.58
CA GLY A 29 10.23 0.21 -14.74
C GLY A 29 10.16 1.71 -14.42
N TYR A 30 9.19 2.14 -13.61
CA TYR A 30 9.04 3.53 -13.16
C TYR A 30 9.67 3.77 -11.79
N SER A 31 10.12 5.00 -11.56
CA SER A 31 10.69 5.44 -10.28
C SER A 31 9.60 5.91 -9.30
N GLU A 32 9.81 5.67 -8.00
CA GLU A 32 8.98 6.21 -6.90
C GLU A 32 8.87 7.74 -6.89
N VAL A 33 9.83 8.45 -7.52
CA VAL A 33 9.80 9.91 -7.68
C VAL A 33 8.53 10.37 -8.40
N LEU A 34 7.98 9.52 -9.28
CA LEU A 34 6.73 9.81 -9.98
C LEU A 34 5.58 10.04 -9.01
N ILE A 35 5.44 9.20 -7.97
CA ILE A 35 4.34 9.30 -7.00
C ILE A 35 4.59 10.43 -5.98
N LYS A 36 5.86 10.69 -5.64
CA LYS A 36 6.26 11.81 -4.78
C LYS A 36 6.05 13.17 -5.44
N ASN A 37 5.96 13.22 -6.77
CA ASN A 37 5.65 14.44 -7.51
C ASN A 37 4.24 14.96 -7.15
N PRO A 38 4.08 16.25 -6.76
CA PRO A 38 2.79 16.82 -6.39
C PRO A 38 1.71 16.71 -7.47
N ILE A 39 2.06 16.67 -8.75
CA ILE A 39 1.10 16.54 -9.86
C ILE A 39 0.46 15.16 -9.81
N VAL A 40 1.27 14.10 -9.80
CA VAL A 40 0.79 12.71 -9.80
C VAL A 40 0.20 12.34 -8.45
N GLY A 41 0.90 12.63 -7.36
CA GLY A 41 0.44 12.29 -6.01
C GLY A 41 -0.91 12.95 -5.65
N ASN A 42 -1.26 14.09 -6.26
CA ASN A 42 -2.56 14.74 -6.02
C ASN A 42 -3.70 14.29 -6.95
N ILE A 43 -3.46 13.39 -7.90
CA ILE A 43 -4.51 12.82 -8.75
C ILE A 43 -5.50 12.07 -7.85
N LYS A 44 -6.80 12.35 -8.02
CA LYS A 44 -7.86 11.58 -7.34
C LYS A 44 -8.01 10.22 -8.01
N LEU A 45 -8.26 9.18 -7.22
CA LEU A 45 -8.41 7.82 -7.74
C LEU A 45 -9.52 7.72 -8.78
N LYS A 46 -10.66 8.40 -8.56
CA LYS A 46 -11.75 8.46 -9.55
C LYS A 46 -11.38 9.07 -10.91
N ALA A 47 -10.25 9.76 -11.02
CA ALA A 47 -9.77 10.30 -12.29
C ALA A 47 -8.91 9.30 -13.07
N LEU A 48 -8.41 8.24 -12.43
CA LEU A 48 -7.54 7.23 -13.05
C LEU A 48 -8.20 6.53 -14.25
N PRO A 49 -9.50 6.14 -14.22
CA PRO A 49 -10.13 5.52 -15.39
C PRO A 49 -10.10 6.41 -16.63
N LYS A 50 -10.31 7.71 -16.45
CA LYS A 50 -10.24 8.65 -17.56
C LYS A 50 -8.81 8.88 -18.04
N LEU A 51 -7.85 9.03 -17.11
CA LEU A 51 -6.44 9.31 -17.44
C LEU A 51 -5.74 8.12 -18.10
N THR A 52 -6.10 6.91 -17.70
CA THR A 52 -5.54 5.66 -18.22
C THR A 52 -6.33 5.11 -19.41
N LYS A 53 -7.34 5.85 -19.90
CA LYS A 53 -8.25 5.43 -20.98
C LYS A 53 -8.89 4.05 -20.71
N GLY A 54 -9.27 3.81 -19.46
CA GLY A 54 -9.94 2.58 -19.03
C GLY A 54 -9.01 1.42 -18.69
N PHE A 55 -7.69 1.56 -18.78
CA PHE A 55 -6.76 0.52 -18.33
C PHE A 55 -6.87 0.25 -16.82
N VAL A 56 -7.13 1.29 -16.03
CA VAL A 56 -7.50 1.18 -14.61
C VAL A 56 -8.98 1.56 -14.49
N ASP A 57 -9.87 0.60 -14.32
CA ASP A 57 -11.32 0.87 -14.22
C ASP A 57 -11.79 1.08 -12.77
N HIS A 58 -13.08 1.36 -12.61
CA HIS A 58 -13.68 1.58 -11.29
C HIS A 58 -13.75 0.31 -10.46
N ASP A 59 -13.94 -0.85 -11.09
CA ASP A 59 -14.08 -2.14 -10.40
C ASP A 59 -12.74 -2.56 -9.80
N PHE A 60 -11.65 -2.43 -10.56
CA PHE A 60 -10.29 -2.59 -10.06
C PHE A 60 -10.02 -1.68 -8.86
N LEU A 61 -10.37 -0.39 -8.96
CA LEU A 61 -10.15 0.55 -7.87
C LEU A 61 -10.96 0.19 -6.63
N ASN A 62 -12.20 -0.29 -6.79
CA ASN A 62 -13.03 -0.71 -5.67
C ASN A 62 -12.44 -1.93 -4.96
N VAL A 63 -12.00 -2.96 -5.72
CA VAL A 63 -11.34 -4.14 -5.16
C VAL A 63 -10.03 -3.77 -4.46
N ALA A 64 -9.21 -2.91 -5.07
CA ALA A 64 -7.98 -2.44 -4.44
C ALA A 64 -8.26 -1.68 -3.14
N LEU A 65 -9.28 -0.83 -3.12
CA LEU A 65 -9.69 -0.10 -1.91
C LEU A 65 -10.27 -1.02 -0.84
N GLU A 66 -11.00 -2.06 -1.21
CA GLU A 66 -11.51 -3.07 -0.28
C GLU A 66 -10.36 -3.81 0.40
N LEU A 67 -9.39 -4.29 -0.38
CA LEU A 67 -8.17 -4.95 0.12
C LEU A 67 -7.36 -4.03 1.04
N LEU A 68 -7.16 -2.77 0.66
CA LEU A 68 -6.42 -1.82 1.48
C LEU A 68 -7.15 -1.46 2.78
N ASN A 69 -8.47 -1.52 2.79
CA ASN A 69 -9.27 -1.26 3.97
C ASN A 69 -9.49 -2.50 4.84
N SER A 70 -9.19 -3.72 4.35
CA SER A 70 -9.39 -4.95 5.12
C SER A 70 -8.36 -5.14 6.21
N GLU A 71 -7.14 -4.60 6.03
CA GLU A 71 -6.05 -4.72 7.00
C GLU A 71 -5.88 -3.41 7.78
N PRO A 72 -5.89 -3.45 9.13
CA PRO A 72 -5.60 -2.27 9.93
C PRO A 72 -4.11 -1.91 9.86
N ASP A 73 -3.79 -0.63 9.64
CA ASP A 73 -2.42 -0.08 9.64
C ASP A 73 -1.69 -0.15 11.00
N THR A 74 -2.34 -0.75 12.00
CA THR A 74 -1.78 -0.94 13.33
C THR A 74 -1.76 -2.42 13.65
N PRO A 75 -0.63 -2.97 14.10
CA PRO A 75 -0.59 -4.35 14.57
C PRO A 75 -1.65 -4.55 15.65
N MET A 76 -2.29 -5.72 15.61
CA MET A 76 -3.34 -6.07 16.57
C MET A 76 -2.81 -5.87 17.99
N LYS A 77 -3.48 -5.01 18.77
CA LYS A 77 -3.13 -4.79 20.17
C LYS A 77 -3.46 -6.06 20.97
N TYR A 78 -2.46 -6.92 21.15
CA TYR A 78 -2.58 -8.11 21.96
C TYR A 78 -2.42 -7.74 23.44
N GLY A 79 -3.52 -7.77 24.20
CA GLY A 79 -3.53 -7.47 25.64
C GLY A 79 -3.26 -8.67 26.55
N GLY A 80 -2.98 -9.84 25.99
CA GLY A 80 -2.72 -11.08 26.75
C GLY A 80 -1.24 -11.32 27.03
N PRO A 81 -0.91 -12.30 27.88
CA PRO A 81 0.47 -12.72 28.09
C PRO A 81 1.04 -13.32 26.80
N ILE A 82 2.28 -12.98 26.45
CA ILE A 82 2.97 -13.51 25.27
C ILE A 82 3.00 -15.05 25.37
N LYS A 83 2.28 -15.72 24.48
CA LYS A 83 2.35 -17.19 24.39
C LYS A 83 3.74 -17.61 23.87
N PRO A 84 4.42 -18.57 24.52
CA PRO A 84 5.70 -19.08 24.01
C PRO A 84 5.49 -19.72 22.64
N ALA A 85 6.42 -19.44 21.74
CA ALA A 85 6.48 -20.04 20.40
C ALA A 85 7.94 -20.01 19.97
N TRP A 86 8.41 -21.07 19.30
CA TRP A 86 9.81 -21.24 18.93
C TRP A 86 10.40 -20.02 18.17
N TRP A 87 9.59 -19.35 17.35
CA TRP A 87 10.00 -18.17 16.58
C TRP A 87 10.07 -16.88 17.41
N LYS A 88 9.44 -16.84 18.59
CA LYS A 88 9.53 -15.71 19.54
C LYS A 88 10.77 -15.78 20.42
N GLU A 89 11.37 -16.96 20.50
CA GLU A 89 12.62 -17.23 21.23
C GLU A 89 13.83 -17.30 20.28
N ALA A 90 13.59 -17.16 18.97
CA ALA A 90 14.64 -17.19 17.97
C ALA A 90 15.55 -15.96 18.08
N VAL A 91 16.86 -16.21 18.17
CA VAL A 91 17.90 -15.16 18.12
C VAL A 91 18.44 -15.10 16.70
N PHE A 92 18.22 -13.98 16.02
CA PHE A 92 18.78 -13.73 14.69
C PHE A 92 20.18 -13.12 14.83
N TYR A 93 21.20 -13.88 14.48
CA TYR A 93 22.55 -13.34 14.32
C TYR A 93 22.67 -12.74 12.92
N GLN A 94 22.89 -11.43 12.84
CA GLN A 94 23.23 -10.79 11.58
C GLN A 94 24.71 -11.07 11.29
N ILE A 95 24.97 -12.00 10.38
CA ILE A 95 26.31 -12.23 9.84
C ILE A 95 26.50 -11.21 8.72
N TYR A 96 27.28 -10.17 8.96
CA TYR A 96 27.74 -9.27 7.90
C TYR A 96 28.87 -9.97 7.12
N PRO A 97 28.86 -9.93 5.77
CA PRO A 97 30.03 -10.27 4.97
C PRO A 97 31.16 -9.25 5.12
#